data_AF-A0A662DRQ1-F1
#
_entry.id   AF-A0A662DRQ1-F1
#
_cell.length_a   1.000
_cell.length_b   1.000
_cell.length_c   1.000
_cell.angle_alpha   90.00
_cell.angle_beta   90.00
_cell.angle_gamma   90.00
#
_symmetry.space_group_name_H-M   'P 1'
#
loop_
_entity.id
_entity.type
_entity.pdbx_description
1 polymer ?
#
loop_
_entity_poly.entity_id
_entity_poly.type
_entity_poly.pdbx_seq_one_letter_code
_entity_poly.pdbx_strand_id
1 'polypeptide(L)'
;MSKLKTTAKPETTANLALLRGSIAGEQVSRDLPSGATVVQFDVSTTVIDGEKSKKVSVPVSWVDPPPSALAPIQAGLEVIVVGTVRRRFFRAGGSTQSRTEVVVDAVVPARRSKQVQALISDTAARVAGVV
;
A
#
# COMPACT_ATOMS: atom_id res chain seq x y z
N MET A 1 2.98 -27.20 -37.44
CA MET A 1 2.47 -26.52 -36.23
C MET A 1 3.56 -26.57 -35.17
N SER A 2 4.40 -25.53 -35.11
CA SER A 2 5.53 -25.43 -34.20
C SER A 2 5.09 -24.74 -32.90
N LYS A 3 5.35 -25.38 -31.75
CA LYS A 3 5.12 -24.79 -30.42
C LYS A 3 6.23 -23.78 -30.14
N LEU A 4 5.91 -22.49 -30.06
CA LEU A 4 6.80 -21.52 -29.43
C LEU A 4 6.88 -21.83 -27.92
N LYS A 5 8.04 -22.30 -27.47
CA LYS A 5 8.44 -22.22 -26.07
C LYS A 5 8.87 -20.77 -25.82
N THR A 6 8.03 -19.99 -25.15
CA THR A 6 8.45 -18.68 -24.62
C THR A 6 9.26 -18.93 -23.36
N THR A 7 10.59 -18.85 -23.49
CA THR A 7 11.54 -18.74 -22.37
C THR A 7 11.73 -17.27 -22.00
N ALA A 8 10.66 -16.60 -21.56
CA ALA A 8 10.80 -15.25 -21.04
C ALA A 8 11.31 -15.32 -19.59
N LYS A 9 12.53 -14.80 -19.37
CA LYS A 9 12.98 -14.38 -18.03
C LYS A 9 11.88 -13.46 -17.45
N PRO A 10 11.46 -13.59 -16.18
CA PRO A 10 10.46 -12.68 -15.63
C PRO A 10 10.98 -11.24 -15.79
N GLU A 11 10.28 -10.48 -16.64
CA GLU A 11 10.53 -9.07 -16.85
C GLU A 11 10.45 -8.38 -15.49
N THR A 12 11.56 -7.78 -15.04
CA THR A 12 11.64 -7.11 -13.73
C THR A 12 10.92 -5.78 -13.81
N THR A 13 9.58 -5.81 -13.89
CA THR A 13 8.75 -4.61 -13.81
C THR A 13 8.21 -4.50 -12.39
N ALA A 14 8.80 -3.63 -11.58
CA ALA A 14 8.41 -3.43 -10.18
C ALA A 14 7.76 -2.05 -9.98
N ASN A 15 6.48 -2.05 -9.59
CA ASN A 15 5.82 -0.91 -8.96
C ASN A 15 5.50 -1.33 -7.53
N LEU A 16 6.30 -0.88 -6.57
CA LEU A 16 6.16 -1.28 -5.19
C LEU A 16 6.43 -0.09 -4.25
N ALA A 17 5.62 0.01 -3.21
CA ALA A 17 5.78 0.97 -2.13
C ALA A 17 5.84 0.24 -0.79
N LEU A 18 6.80 0.61 0.04
CA LEU A 18 6.92 0.23 1.45
C LEU A 18 6.81 1.50 2.29
N LEU A 19 5.81 1.59 3.15
CA LEU A 19 5.63 2.71 4.08
C LEU A 19 5.83 2.21 5.51
N ARG A 20 6.49 3.01 6.34
CA ARG A 20 6.45 2.91 7.79
C ARG A 20 5.96 4.23 8.36
N GLY A 21 4.93 4.17 9.19
CA GLY A 21 4.33 5.37 9.76
C GLY A 21 3.18 5.04 10.70
N SER A 22 2.45 6.06 11.12
CA SER A 22 1.25 5.88 11.96
C SER A 22 -0.02 6.16 11.16
N ILE A 23 -1.08 5.39 11.41
CA ILE A 23 -2.40 5.65 10.83
C ILE A 23 -2.90 7.02 11.30
N ALA A 24 -3.33 7.84 10.36
CA ALA A 24 -3.91 9.15 10.60
C ALA A 24 -5.43 9.06 10.58
N GLY A 25 -6.06 9.48 11.69
CA GLY A 25 -7.51 9.51 11.80
C GLY A 25 -8.19 8.14 11.73
N GLU A 26 -9.51 8.18 11.59
CA GLU A 26 -10.35 7.00 11.42
C GLU A 26 -10.39 6.56 9.96
N GLN A 27 -10.43 5.25 9.72
CA GLN A 27 -10.63 4.69 8.40
C GLN A 27 -12.03 4.95 7.86
N VAL A 28 -12.12 5.21 6.55
CA VAL A 28 -13.40 5.36 5.84
C VAL A 28 -13.62 4.11 5.00
N SER A 29 -14.72 3.40 5.25
CA SER A 29 -15.11 2.23 4.46
C SER A 29 -16.21 2.59 3.47
N ARG A 30 -16.12 2.06 2.26
CA ARG A 30 -17.14 2.26 1.23
C ARG A 30 -17.31 1.00 0.39
N ASP A 31 -18.55 0.56 0.26
CA ASP A 31 -18.91 -0.51 -0.67
C ASP A 31 -19.01 0.01 -2.09
N LEU A 32 -18.49 -0.78 -3.03
CA LEU A 32 -18.54 -0.51 -4.46
C LEU A 32 -19.72 -1.26 -5.09
N PRO A 33 -20.28 -0.77 -6.22
CA PRO A 33 -21.31 -1.50 -6.97
C PRO A 33 -20.89 -2.90 -7.42
N SER A 34 -19.58 -3.17 -7.49
CA SER A 34 -19.03 -4.49 -7.79
C SER A 34 -19.16 -5.50 -6.64
N GLY A 35 -19.60 -5.08 -5.45
CA GLY A 35 -19.67 -5.90 -4.24
C GLY A 35 -18.40 -5.91 -3.39
N ALA A 36 -17.34 -5.22 -3.84
CA ALA A 36 -16.10 -5.08 -3.06
C ALA A 36 -16.21 -3.92 -2.06
N THR A 37 -15.56 -4.05 -0.90
CA THR A 37 -15.43 -2.98 0.08
C THR A 37 -14.03 -2.37 -0.04
N VAL A 38 -13.96 -1.04 -0.12
CA VAL A 38 -12.70 -0.30 -0.07
C VAL A 38 -12.59 0.43 1.25
N VAL A 39 -11.53 0.14 2.00
CA VAL A 39 -11.16 0.87 3.21
C VAL A 39 -10.06 1.85 2.87
N GLN A 40 -10.27 3.12 3.21
CA GLN A 40 -9.31 4.20 2.98
C GLN A 40 -8.85 4.81 4.31
N PHE A 41 -7.56 5.06 4.41
CA PHE A 41 -6.97 5.78 5.54
C PHE A 41 -5.66 6.43 5.09
N ASP A 42 -5.17 7.34 5.89
CA ASP A 42 -3.91 8.02 5.62
C ASP A 42 -2.82 7.43 6.52
N VAL A 43 -1.59 7.28 6.00
CA VAL A 43 -0.42 6.93 6.80
C VAL A 43 0.47 8.15 6.89
N SER A 44 0.67 8.64 8.11
CA SER A 44 1.64 9.71 8.39
C SER A 44 3.04 9.11 8.45
N THR A 45 3.88 9.47 7.50
CA THR A 45 5.30 9.08 7.43
C THR A 45 6.19 10.27 7.70
N THR A 46 7.43 10.01 8.10
CA THR A 46 8.45 11.06 8.26
C THR A 46 9.39 11.02 7.07
N VAL A 47 9.56 12.17 6.40
CA VAL A 47 10.56 12.36 5.36
C VAL A 47 11.68 13.23 5.92
N ILE A 48 12.92 12.79 5.70
CA ILE A 48 14.13 13.53 6.07
C ILE A 48 14.66 14.22 4.82
N ASP A 49 14.94 15.52 4.93
CA ASP A 49 15.47 16.37 3.86
C ASP A 49 16.61 17.21 4.46
N GLY A 50 17.84 16.74 4.27
CA GLY A 50 19.02 17.24 4.99
C GLY A 50 18.87 17.06 6.51
N GLU A 51 19.05 18.14 7.26
CA GLU A 51 18.89 18.16 8.73
C GLU A 51 17.43 18.29 9.18
N LYS A 52 16.50 18.56 8.26
CA LYS A 52 15.08 18.77 8.58
C LYS A 52 14.31 17.48 8.44
N SER A 53 13.36 17.25 9.34
CA SER A 53 12.34 16.21 9.18
C SER A 53 10.96 16.84 9.08
N LYS A 54 10.11 16.25 8.25
CA LYS A 54 8.70 16.66 8.11
C LYS A 54 7.80 15.44 8.09
N LYS A 55 6.63 15.56 8.71
CA LYS A 55 5.55 14.59 8.53
C LYS A 55 4.88 14.84 7.19
N VAL A 56 4.65 13.78 6.43
CA VAL A 56 3.85 13.80 5.21
C VAL A 56 2.76 12.77 5.33
N SER A 57 1.60 13.04 4.74
CA SER A 57 0.49 12.08 4.68
C SER A 57 0.54 11.33 3.36
N VAL A 58 0.38 10.01 3.40
CA VAL A 58 0.25 9.16 2.22
C VAL A 58 -1.14 8.54 2.21
N PRO A 59 -1.99 8.84 1.21
CA PRO A 59 -3.28 8.18 1.07
C PRO A 59 -3.11 6.69 0.78
N VAL A 60 -3.86 5.86 1.50
CA VAL A 60 -3.84 4.41 1.37
C VAL A 60 -5.26 3.90 1.09
N SER A 61 -5.37 2.96 0.15
CA SER A 61 -6.62 2.28 -0.19
C SER A 61 -6.42 0.76 -0.11
N TRP A 62 -7.29 0.07 0.63
CA TRP A 62 -7.24 -1.37 0.81
C TRP A 62 -8.57 -1.99 0.37
N VAL A 63 -8.51 -2.80 -0.67
CA VAL A 63 -9.68 -3.51 -1.22
C VAL A 63 -9.84 -4.83 -0.47
N ASP A 64 -11.06 -5.10 -0.01
CA ASP A 64 -11.48 -6.33 0.68
C ASP A 64 -10.50 -6.81 1.76
N PRO A 65 -10.10 -5.94 2.72
CA PRO A 65 -9.20 -6.35 3.78
C PRO A 65 -9.83 -7.46 4.65
N PRO A 66 -9.07 -8.51 5.01
CA PRO A 66 -9.55 -9.49 5.98
C PRO A 66 -9.94 -8.80 7.29
N PRO A 67 -11.10 -9.14 7.91
CA PRO A 67 -11.54 -8.50 9.14
C PRO A 67 -10.50 -8.56 10.27
N SER A 68 -9.75 -9.66 10.37
CA SER A 68 -8.68 -9.84 11.36
C SER A 68 -7.47 -8.91 11.14
N ALA A 69 -7.21 -8.52 9.89
CA ALA A 69 -6.16 -7.60 9.52
C ALA A 69 -6.60 -6.14 9.67
N LEU A 70 -7.89 -5.85 9.49
CA LEU A 70 -8.49 -4.53 9.68
C LEU A 70 -8.75 -4.21 11.17
N ALA A 71 -9.13 -5.19 11.99
CA ALA A 71 -9.45 -4.99 13.41
C ALA A 71 -8.42 -4.18 14.23
N PRO A 72 -7.09 -4.36 14.07
CA PRO A 72 -6.12 -3.54 14.81
C PRO A 72 -5.91 -2.13 14.23
N ILE A 73 -6.38 -1.84 13.02
CA ILE A 73 -6.14 -0.59 12.30
C ILE A 73 -6.98 0.52 12.94
N GLN A 74 -6.29 1.43 13.62
CA GLN A 74 -6.86 2.58 14.32
C GLN A 74 -5.87 3.74 14.32
N ALA A 75 -6.37 4.97 14.51
CA ALA A 75 -5.56 6.17 14.62
C ALA A 75 -4.38 5.98 15.60
N GLY A 76 -3.20 6.45 15.21
CA GLY A 76 -1.98 6.39 16.02
C GLY A 76 -1.25 5.04 15.99
N LEU A 77 -1.84 3.95 15.48
CA LEU A 77 -1.13 2.68 15.35
C LEU A 77 0.01 2.82 14.35
N GLU A 78 1.23 2.47 14.78
CA GLU A 78 2.40 2.35 13.90
C GLU A 78 2.30 1.06 13.07
N VAL A 79 2.43 1.20 11.75
CA VAL A 79 2.25 0.13 10.77
C VAL A 79 3.36 0.13 9.72
N ILE A 80 3.56 -1.04 9.13
CA ILE A 80 4.24 -1.25 7.86
C ILE A 80 3.17 -1.54 6.82
N VAL A 81 3.19 -0.79 5.70
CA VAL A 81 2.30 -1.01 4.55
C VAL A 81 3.14 -1.38 3.35
N VAL A 82 2.76 -2.46 2.66
CA VAL A 82 3.28 -2.82 1.35
C VAL A 82 2.14 -2.74 0.35
N GLY A 83 2.43 -2.21 -0.83
CA GLY A 83 1.46 -2.12 -1.91
C GLY A 83 2.05 -1.55 -3.18
N THR A 84 1.18 -1.03 -4.03
CA THR A 84 1.55 -0.44 -5.33
C THR A 84 1.13 1.02 -5.38
N VAL A 85 1.94 1.88 -6.01
CA VAL A 85 1.57 3.28 -6.22
C VAL A 85 0.63 3.37 -7.41
N ARG A 86 -0.55 3.96 -7.21
CA ARG A 86 -1.55 4.14 -8.27
C ARG A 86 -2.10 5.57 -8.23
N ARG A 87 -2.37 6.12 -9.41
CA ARG A 87 -3.11 7.38 -9.54
C ARG A 87 -4.55 7.05 -9.87
N ARG A 88 -5.47 7.39 -8.97
CA ARG A 88 -6.92 7.29 -9.23
C ARG A 88 -7.45 8.61 -9.74
N PHE A 89 -8.38 8.54 -10.69
CA PHE A 89 -9.12 9.68 -11.22
C PHE A 89 -10.58 9.57 -10.76
N PHE A 90 -11.18 10.70 -10.40
CA PHE A 90 -12.58 10.75 -9.94
C PHE A 90 -13.19 12.10 -10.27
N ARG A 91 -14.53 12.18 -10.29
CA ARG A 91 -15.25 13.44 -10.52
C ARG A 91 -15.63 14.07 -9.19
N ALA A 92 -15.28 15.35 -9.00
CA ALA A 92 -15.67 16.16 -7.85
C ALA A 92 -15.76 17.62 -8.27
N GLY A 93 -16.78 18.34 -7.80
CA GLY A 93 -16.97 19.77 -8.11
C GLY A 93 -17.01 20.06 -9.62
N GLY A 94 -17.67 19.21 -10.41
CA GLY A 94 -17.79 19.39 -11.87
C GLY A 94 -16.50 19.14 -12.68
N SER A 95 -15.40 18.71 -12.06
CA SER A 95 -14.10 18.49 -12.73
C SER A 95 -13.54 17.09 -12.48
N THR A 96 -12.68 16.62 -13.40
CA THR A 96 -11.85 15.43 -13.15
C THR A 96 -10.73 15.80 -12.19
N GLN A 97 -10.70 15.14 -11.05
CA GLN A 97 -9.66 15.23 -10.05
C GLN A 97 -8.81 13.95 -10.05
N SER A 98 -7.63 14.01 -9.45
CA SER A 98 -6.78 12.84 -9.30
C SER A 98 -6.14 12.78 -7.91
N ARG A 99 -5.89 11.58 -7.41
CA ARG A 99 -5.12 11.35 -6.18
C ARG A 99 -4.16 10.20 -6.42
N THR A 100 -2.89 10.40 -6.07
CA THR A 100 -1.91 9.31 -5.99
C THR A 100 -2.03 8.67 -4.61
N GLU A 101 -2.12 7.35 -4.58
CA GLU A 101 -2.32 6.56 -3.38
C GLU A 101 -1.50 5.28 -3.45
N VAL A 102 -1.29 4.66 -2.29
CA VAL A 102 -0.80 3.29 -2.20
C VAL A 102 -2.00 2.36 -2.11
N VAL A 103 -2.13 1.46 -3.08
CA VAL A 103 -3.11 0.36 -3.00
C VAL A 103 -2.44 -0.82 -2.32
N VAL A 104 -3.04 -1.25 -1.21
CA VAL A 104 -2.45 -2.19 -0.25
C VAL A 104 -2.42 -3.61 -0.79
N ASP A 105 -1.26 -4.26 -0.65
CA ASP A 105 -1.10 -5.71 -0.67
C ASP A 105 -1.13 -6.27 0.77
N ALA A 106 -0.43 -5.61 1.71
CA ALA A 106 -0.33 -6.04 3.11
C ALA A 106 -0.17 -4.86 4.09
N VAL A 107 -0.74 -5.00 5.29
CA VAL A 107 -0.50 -4.11 6.43
C VAL A 107 -0.15 -4.93 7.67
N VAL A 108 0.92 -4.55 8.35
CA VAL A 108 1.39 -5.21 9.57
C VAL A 108 1.63 -4.17 10.66
N PRO A 109 1.08 -4.33 11.89
CA PRO A 109 1.46 -3.51 13.03
C PRO A 109 2.98 -3.58 13.28
N ALA A 110 3.65 -2.43 13.40
CA ALA A 110 5.11 -2.35 13.49
C ALA A 110 5.68 -3.12 14.70
N ARG A 111 4.88 -3.27 15.77
CA ARG A 111 5.22 -4.08 16.95
C ARG A 111 5.40 -5.58 16.67
N ARG A 112 4.92 -6.10 15.54
CA ARG A 112 5.04 -7.53 15.16
C ARG A 112 6.35 -7.78 14.41
N SER A 113 7.48 -7.62 15.09
CA SER A 113 8.83 -7.62 14.51
C SER A 113 9.12 -8.77 13.54
N LYS A 114 8.74 -10.01 13.88
CA LYS A 114 8.92 -11.19 12.98
C LYS A 114 8.13 -11.06 11.68
N GLN A 115 6.88 -10.60 11.75
CA GLN A 115 6.04 -10.40 10.56
C GLN A 115 6.56 -9.23 9.72
N VAL A 116 7.02 -8.16 10.38
CA VAL A 116 7.65 -7.01 9.71
C VAL A 116 8.90 -7.43 8.95
N GLN A 117 9.79 -8.20 9.59
CA GLN A 117 11.02 -8.67 8.95
C GLN A 117 10.72 -9.56 7.75
N ALA A 118 9.81 -10.52 7.90
CA ALA A 118 9.38 -11.37 6.79
C ALA A 118 8.81 -10.57 5.63
N LEU A 119 7.94 -9.58 5.91
CA LEU A 119 7.34 -8.73 4.89
C LEU A 119 8.37 -7.88 4.15
N ILE A 120 9.35 -7.30 4.86
CA ILE A 120 10.43 -6.50 4.25
C ILE A 120 11.33 -7.38 3.39
N SER A 121 11.70 -8.57 3.87
CA SER A 121 12.53 -9.51 3.10
C SER A 121 11.86 -9.98 1.81
N ASP A 122 10.58 -10.35 1.88
CA ASP A 122 9.77 -10.69 0.70
C ASP A 122 9.69 -9.52 -0.28
N THR A 123 9.41 -8.32 0.25
CA THR A 123 9.33 -7.10 -0.54
C THR A 123 10.64 -6.77 -1.27
N ALA A 124 11.78 -6.92 -0.57
CA ALA A 124 13.09 -6.71 -1.17
C ALA A 124 13.40 -7.74 -2.27
N ALA A 125 13.03 -9.02 -2.08
CA ALA A 125 13.19 -10.06 -3.08
C ALA A 125 12.35 -9.79 -4.34
N ARG A 126 11.10 -9.33 -4.17
CA ARG A 126 10.21 -8.90 -5.27
C ARG A 126 10.82 -7.80 -6.11
N VAL A 127 11.38 -6.76 -5.48
CA VAL A 127 12.00 -5.64 -6.21
C VAL A 127 13.31 -6.06 -6.87
N ALA A 128 14.10 -6.93 -6.24
CA ALA A 128 15.33 -7.45 -6.80
C ALA A 128 15.13 -8.46 -7.95
N GLY A 129 13.90 -8.93 -8.18
CA GLY A 129 13.59 -9.94 -9.19
C GLY A 129 14.12 -11.34 -8.83
N VAL A 130 14.23 -11.65 -7.53
CA VAL A 130 14.75 -12.92 -6.99
C VAL A 130 13.61 -13.80 -6.43
N VAL A 131 12.41 -13.67 -7.02
CA VAL A 131 11.21 -14.43 -6.61
C VAL A 131 11.18 -15.79 -7.29
#